data_AF-A0AAI9T6B1-F1
#
_entry.id   AF-A0AAI9T6B1-F1
#
_cell.length_a   1.000
_cell.length_b   1.000
_cell.length_c   1.000
_cell.angle_alpha   90.00
_cell.angle_beta   90.00
_cell.angle_gamma   90.00
#
_symmetry.space_group_name_H-M   'P 1'
#
loop_
_entity.id
_entity.type
_entity.pdbx_description
1 polymer ?
#
loop_
_entity_poly.entity_id
_entity_poly.type
_entity_poly.pdbx_seq_one_letter_code
_entity_poly.pdbx_strand_id
1 'polypeptide(L)'
;MPEKNPDLERSLADALSEWHARKKPKIAPLAREFGVPYSLLYNRVHGRGSRSTRCATHSILNSDQEQALISWIIILDDACSPPTAKMIEGCANSMILREDASRSPVDKNWVYRFLKRIPPLHNLHFIKQKPKEKKRMEAEDISYLTTWYQRLNQYIESNQLRPRDIYNFDETGFQIGQGKPQKVVSKSQTLYSPNGGIAEGITGIECIAADGWKMAPWFLVRGKFHMENWYK
;
A
#
# COMPACT_ATOMS: atom_id res chain seq x y z
N MET A 1 -2.61 9.21 28.49
CA MET A 1 -1.22 9.19 27.97
C MET A 1 -0.68 10.58 28.24
N PRO A 2 0.37 10.77 29.06
CA PRO A 2 0.88 12.12 29.31
C PRO A 2 1.43 12.70 27.99
N GLU A 3 1.08 13.95 27.73
CA GLU A 3 1.39 14.67 26.50
C GLU A 3 2.91 14.73 26.26
N LYS A 4 3.33 14.36 25.05
CA LYS A 4 4.71 14.53 24.60
C LYS A 4 4.94 16.03 24.40
N ASN A 5 5.71 16.65 25.29
CA ASN A 5 6.26 17.98 25.02
C ASN A 5 7.52 17.83 24.13
N PRO A 6 7.46 18.16 22.82
CA PRO A 6 8.60 18.04 21.91
C PRO A 6 9.79 18.92 22.32
N ASP A 7 9.52 20.03 23.02
CA ASP A 7 10.56 20.96 23.47
C ASP A 7 11.40 20.39 24.62
N LEU A 8 10.88 19.38 25.33
CA LEU A 8 11.57 18.74 26.45
C LEU A 8 12.78 17.91 25.99
N GLU A 9 12.67 17.14 24.91
CA GLU A 9 13.79 16.33 24.40
C GLU A 9 14.90 17.20 23.81
N ARG A 10 14.55 18.33 23.20
CA ARG A 10 15.53 19.32 22.72
C ARG A 10 16.28 19.97 23.88
N SER A 11 15.54 20.43 24.89
CA SER A 11 16.13 21.02 26.11
C SER A 11 17.03 20.02 26.87
N LEU A 12 16.68 18.73 26.85
CA LEU A 12 17.54 17.67 27.41
C LEU A 12 18.82 17.45 26.60
N ALA A 13 18.76 17.54 25.26
CA ALA A 13 19.93 17.42 24.39
C ALA A 13 20.90 18.60 24.57
N ASP A 14 20.37 19.82 24.68
CA ASP A 14 21.16 21.03 24.92
C ASP A 14 21.84 20.98 26.30
N ALA A 15 21.09 20.57 27.34
CA ALA A 15 21.63 20.37 28.68
C ALA A 15 22.73 19.29 28.75
N LEU A 16 22.62 18.21 27.95
CA LEU A 16 23.65 17.17 27.82
C LEU A 16 24.91 17.69 27.14
N SER A 17 24.78 18.50 26.10
CA SER A 17 25.92 19.12 25.41
C SER A 17 26.72 20.00 26.37
N GLU A 18 26.03 20.84 27.14
CA GLU A 18 26.64 21.70 28.17
C GLU A 18 27.26 20.92 29.34
N TRP A 19 26.65 19.78 29.71
CA TRP A 19 27.24 18.87 30.68
C TRP A 19 28.61 18.36 30.25
N HIS A 20 28.80 18.08 28.96
CA HIS A 20 30.11 17.65 28.44
C HIS A 20 31.10 18.81 28.24
N ALA A 21 30.61 20.02 27.99
CA ALA A 21 31.45 21.21 27.78
C ALA A 21 32.04 21.78 29.09
N ARG A 22 31.34 21.66 30.21
CA ARG A 22 31.73 22.29 31.50
C ARG A 22 32.78 21.46 32.25
N LYS A 23 33.74 22.13 32.90
CA LYS A 23 34.74 21.52 33.79
C LYS A 23 34.12 21.38 35.20
N LYS A 24 33.73 20.16 35.61
CA LYS A 24 33.02 19.81 36.87
C LYS A 24 31.58 20.38 37.00
N PRO A 25 30.66 20.01 36.10
CA PRO A 25 29.28 20.47 36.18
C PRO A 25 28.51 19.80 37.33
N LYS A 26 27.47 20.48 37.82
CA LYS A 26 26.50 19.95 38.78
C LYS A 26 25.15 19.78 38.09
N ILE A 27 24.53 18.60 38.25
CA ILE A 27 23.29 18.24 37.53
C ILE A 27 22.10 19.10 37.99
N ALA A 28 22.00 19.41 39.29
CA ALA A 28 20.85 20.16 39.82
C ALA A 28 20.77 21.63 39.32
N PRO A 29 21.87 22.42 39.30
CA PRO A 29 21.88 23.72 38.63
C PRO A 29 21.56 23.65 37.15
N LEU A 30 22.17 22.68 36.44
CA LEU A 30 21.99 22.52 35.00
C LEU A 30 20.54 22.14 34.64
N ALA A 31 19.90 21.30 35.45
CA ALA A 31 18.49 20.95 35.28
C ALA A 31 17.56 22.18 35.40
N ARG A 32 17.85 23.10 36.33
CA ARG A 32 17.07 24.34 36.49
C ARG A 32 17.32 25.33 35.36
N GLU A 33 18.57 25.47 34.93
CA GLU A 33 18.98 26.36 33.84
C GLU A 33 18.27 26.02 32.53
N PHE A 34 18.15 24.72 32.23
CA PHE A 34 17.50 24.22 31.01
C PHE A 34 16.01 23.88 31.20
N GLY A 35 15.42 24.15 32.37
CA GLY A 35 14.01 23.87 32.63
C GLY A 35 13.61 22.38 32.54
N VAL A 36 14.56 21.46 32.73
CA VAL A 36 14.33 20.01 32.59
C VAL A 36 14.23 19.32 33.96
N PRO A 37 13.41 18.26 34.11
CA PRO A 37 13.38 17.48 35.33
C PRO A 37 14.75 16.87 35.67
N TYR A 38 15.20 17.08 36.91
CA TYR A 38 16.48 16.57 37.42
C TYR A 38 16.67 15.07 37.15
N SER A 39 15.63 14.27 37.41
CA SER A 39 15.67 12.81 37.22
C SER A 39 15.90 12.42 35.75
N LEU A 40 15.37 13.18 34.79
CA LEU A 40 15.58 12.92 33.37
C LEU A 40 17.00 13.28 32.93
N LEU A 41 17.50 14.45 33.33
CA LEU A 41 18.88 14.85 33.03
C LEU A 41 19.89 13.90 33.68
N TYR A 42 19.67 13.51 34.94
CA TYR A 42 20.50 12.53 35.64
C TYR A 42 20.57 11.20 34.86
N ASN A 43 19.42 10.66 34.44
CA ASN A 43 19.38 9.42 33.66
C ASN A 43 20.17 9.55 32.34
N ARG A 44 20.05 10.68 31.64
CA ARG A 44 20.74 10.90 30.36
C ARG A 44 22.26 11.01 30.53
N VAL A 45 22.71 11.73 31.56
CA VAL A 45 24.14 11.84 31.91
C VAL A 45 24.75 10.47 32.20
N HIS A 46 23.98 9.55 32.78
CA HIS A 46 24.40 8.18 33.08
C HIS A 46 24.07 7.19 31.95
N GLY A 47 23.90 7.68 30.71
CA GLY A 47 23.78 6.85 29.51
C GLY A 47 22.40 6.23 29.26
N ARG A 48 21.37 6.57 30.04
CA ARG A 48 19.99 6.11 29.78
C ARG A 48 19.29 7.06 28.80
N GLY A 49 19.24 6.67 27.53
CA GLY A 49 18.56 7.40 26.46
C GLY A 49 17.03 7.45 26.59
N SER A 50 16.38 8.23 25.71
CA SER A 50 14.91 8.30 25.68
C SER A 50 14.30 6.95 25.33
N ARG A 51 13.09 6.68 25.82
CA ARG A 51 12.30 5.53 25.33
C ARG A 51 12.00 5.65 23.82
N SER A 52 12.00 6.85 23.26
CA SER A 52 11.77 7.09 21.82
C SER A 52 13.00 6.83 20.96
N THR A 53 14.21 7.02 21.50
CA THR A 53 15.48 6.83 20.78
C THR A 53 16.19 5.53 21.14
N ARG A 54 15.71 4.80 22.15
CA ARG A 54 16.23 3.49 22.52
C ARG A 54 15.94 2.50 21.39
N CYS A 55 16.99 2.01 20.72
CA CYS A 55 16.90 0.83 19.88
C CYS A 55 16.25 -0.30 20.66
N ALA A 56 15.29 -1.00 20.03
CA ALA A 56 14.66 -2.16 20.63
C ALA A 56 15.76 -3.11 21.11
N THR A 57 15.86 -3.31 22.42
CA THR A 57 16.98 -4.01 23.08
C THR A 57 17.06 -5.50 22.68
N HIS A 58 16.10 -5.98 21.88
CA HIS A 58 16.02 -7.32 21.30
C HIS A 58 15.44 -7.29 19.89
N SER A 59 15.94 -6.41 19.00
CA SER A 59 15.59 -6.56 17.58
C SER A 59 16.18 -7.86 17.05
N ILE A 60 15.36 -8.67 16.38
CA ILE A 60 15.79 -9.97 15.88
C ILE A 60 16.88 -9.81 14.82
N LEU A 61 16.81 -8.73 14.04
CA LEU A 61 17.86 -8.34 13.11
C LEU A 61 18.65 -7.17 13.68
N ASN A 62 19.95 -7.13 13.38
CA ASN A 62 20.79 -5.98 13.67
C ASN A 62 20.49 -4.82 12.69
N SER A 63 21.03 -3.62 12.96
CA SER A 63 20.73 -2.43 12.15
C SER A 63 21.09 -2.61 10.67
N ASP A 64 22.20 -3.27 10.37
CA ASP A 64 22.68 -3.45 8.99
C ASP A 64 21.83 -4.47 8.24
N GLN A 65 21.44 -5.57 8.90
CA GLN A 65 20.49 -6.55 8.37
C GLN A 65 19.14 -5.92 8.08
N GLU A 66 18.63 -5.06 8.97
CA GLU A 66 17.38 -4.35 8.74
C GLU A 66 17.49 -3.40 7.54
N GLN A 67 18.58 -2.63 7.44
CA GLN A 67 18.80 -1.74 6.29
C GLN A 67 18.95 -2.50 4.97
N ALA A 68 19.64 -3.64 4.99
CA ALA A 68 19.75 -4.51 3.82
C ALA A 68 18.38 -5.08 3.41
N LEU A 69 17.56 -5.51 4.38
CA LEU A 69 16.22 -6.02 4.11
C LEU A 69 15.29 -4.93 3.56
N ILE A 70 15.36 -3.71 4.09
CA ILE A 70 14.60 -2.55 3.57
C ILE A 70 15.01 -2.24 2.14
N SER A 71 16.32 -2.14 1.87
CA SER A 71 16.85 -1.90 0.53
C SER A 71 16.41 -2.98 -0.46
N TRP A 72 16.44 -4.24 -0.04
CA TRP A 72 15.98 -5.36 -0.86
C TRP A 72 14.48 -5.28 -1.19
N ILE A 73 13.63 -4.88 -0.23
CA ILE A 73 12.20 -4.66 -0.48
C ILE A 73 12.00 -3.55 -1.53
N ILE A 74 12.72 -2.43 -1.41
CA ILE A 74 12.61 -1.29 -2.32
C ILE A 74 13.04 -1.69 -3.74
N ILE A 75 14.19 -2.36 -3.89
CA ILE A 75 14.67 -2.83 -5.20
C ILE A 75 13.64 -3.72 -5.89
N LEU A 76 12.98 -4.60 -5.14
CA LEU A 76 11.95 -5.47 -5.69
C LEU A 76 10.66 -4.72 -6.06
N ASP A 77 10.28 -3.70 -5.29
CA ASP A 77 9.14 -2.84 -5.60
C ASP A 77 9.39 -2.01 -6.87
N ASP A 78 10.58 -1.42 -6.99
CA ASP A 78 11.03 -0.68 -8.19
C ASP A 78 11.07 -1.58 -9.45
N ALA A 79 11.33 -2.88 -9.26
CA ALA A 79 11.27 -3.89 -10.31
C ALA A 79 9.85 -4.43 -10.58
N CYS A 80 8.80 -3.75 -10.08
CA CYS A 80 7.40 -4.15 -10.21
C CYS A 80 7.08 -5.55 -9.66
N SER A 81 7.87 -6.03 -8.70
CA SER A 81 7.75 -7.36 -8.10
C SER A 81 7.88 -7.31 -6.57
N PRO A 82 7.02 -6.54 -5.87
CA PRO A 82 7.13 -6.35 -4.42
C PRO A 82 7.03 -7.69 -3.68
N PRO A 83 7.88 -7.92 -2.65
CA PRO A 83 7.94 -9.18 -1.96
C PRO A 83 6.70 -9.39 -1.07
N THR A 84 6.25 -10.64 -0.99
CA THR A 84 5.20 -11.01 -0.02
C THR A 84 5.74 -11.02 1.40
N ALA A 85 4.84 -10.95 2.40
CA ALA A 85 5.23 -11.08 3.81
C ALA A 85 6.06 -12.36 4.08
N LYS A 86 5.70 -13.47 3.42
CA LYS A 86 6.42 -14.75 3.53
C LYS A 86 7.83 -14.70 2.94
N MET A 87 8.03 -13.95 1.86
CA MET A 87 9.36 -13.76 1.28
C MET A 87 10.25 -12.91 2.20
N ILE A 88 9.69 -11.84 2.79
CA ILE A 88 10.39 -11.01 3.78
C ILE A 88 10.78 -11.84 5.01
N GLU A 89 9.84 -12.66 5.52
CA GLU A 89 10.08 -13.60 6.61
C GLU A 89 11.20 -14.60 6.28
N GLY A 90 11.15 -15.21 5.09
CA GLY A 90 12.18 -16.15 4.64
C GLY A 90 13.55 -15.50 4.49
N CYS A 91 13.61 -14.26 3.99
CA CYS A 91 14.84 -13.49 3.90
C CYS A 91 15.44 -13.21 5.28
N ALA A 92 14.61 -12.73 6.22
CA ALA A 92 15.02 -12.47 7.60
C ALA A 92 15.53 -13.75 8.30
N ASN A 93 14.81 -14.87 8.19
CA ASN A 93 15.23 -16.16 8.74
C ASN A 93 16.55 -16.64 8.12
N SER A 94 16.76 -16.42 6.83
CA SER A 94 18.02 -16.76 6.16
C SER A 94 19.19 -15.93 6.68
N MET A 95 18.98 -14.64 6.99
CA MET A 95 19.99 -13.78 7.61
C MET A 95 20.35 -14.27 9.02
N ILE A 96 19.34 -14.62 9.83
CA ILE A 96 19.52 -15.13 11.20
C ILE A 96 20.34 -16.42 11.19
N LEU A 97 19.98 -17.39 10.36
CA LEU A 97 20.66 -18.70 10.29
C LEU A 97 22.10 -18.59 9.79
N ARG A 98 22.42 -17.61 8.93
CA ARG A 98 23.78 -17.34 8.48
C ARG A 98 24.67 -16.76 9.57
N GLU A 99 24.10 -15.97 10.46
CA GLU A 99 24.81 -15.38 11.59
C GLU A 99 24.99 -16.41 12.72
N ASP A 100 23.93 -17.14 13.07
CA ASP A 100 23.94 -18.18 14.09
C ASP A 100 22.82 -19.20 13.85
N ALA A 101 23.21 -20.43 13.53
CA ALA A 101 22.30 -21.53 13.23
C ALA A 101 21.48 -22.00 14.45
N SER A 102 21.85 -21.62 15.68
CA SER A 102 21.11 -21.96 16.90
C SER A 102 19.94 -21.02 17.20
N ARG A 103 19.85 -19.88 16.49
CA ARG A 103 18.81 -18.88 16.72
C ARG A 103 17.46 -19.34 16.16
N SER A 104 16.40 -19.03 16.91
CA SER A 104 15.03 -19.31 16.49
C SER A 104 14.58 -18.39 15.34
N PRO A 105 13.67 -18.87 14.48
CA PRO A 105 13.08 -18.07 13.41
C PRO A 105 12.23 -16.92 13.96
N VAL A 106 11.90 -15.97 13.09
CA VAL A 106 11.03 -14.83 13.42
C VAL A 106 9.59 -15.29 13.72
N ASP A 107 8.89 -14.54 14.57
CA ASP A 107 7.46 -14.77 14.87
C ASP A 107 6.57 -14.49 13.65
N LYS A 108 5.41 -15.15 13.56
CA LYS A 108 4.44 -14.98 12.46
C LYS A 108 4.00 -13.53 12.24
N ASN A 109 3.99 -12.72 13.30
CA ASN A 109 3.59 -11.32 13.23
C ASN A 109 4.78 -10.37 13.11
N TRP A 110 6.01 -10.89 13.04
CA TRP A 110 7.23 -10.08 13.03
C TRP A 110 7.26 -9.13 11.83
N VAL A 111 6.95 -9.61 10.62
CA VAL A 111 6.96 -8.77 9.41
C VAL A 111 6.03 -7.58 9.53
N TYR A 112 4.82 -7.78 10.09
CA TYR A 112 3.86 -6.70 10.30
C TYR A 112 4.36 -5.66 11.31
N ARG A 113 5.02 -6.10 12.37
CA ARG A 113 5.63 -5.21 13.38
C ARG A 113 6.87 -4.49 12.83
N PHE A 114 7.67 -5.21 12.04
CA PHE A 114 8.86 -4.70 11.37
C PHE A 114 8.49 -3.54 10.44
N LEU A 115 7.55 -3.75 9.51
CA LEU A 115 7.11 -2.69 8.59
C LEU A 115 6.48 -1.50 9.33
N LYS A 116 5.71 -1.73 10.41
CA LYS A 116 5.15 -0.65 11.24
C LYS A 116 6.23 0.21 11.94
N ARG A 117 7.42 -0.34 12.16
CA ARG A 117 8.54 0.37 12.80
C ARG A 117 9.37 1.18 11.80
N ILE A 118 9.34 0.83 10.51
CA ILE A 118 10.10 1.55 9.49
C ILE A 118 9.62 3.02 9.47
N PRO A 119 10.54 4.00 9.48
CA PRO A 119 10.17 5.41 9.41
C PRO A 119 9.29 5.69 8.18
N PRO A 120 8.29 6.60 8.30
CA PRO A 120 7.39 6.94 7.20
C PRO A 120 8.08 7.37 5.90
N LEU A 121 9.34 7.81 5.98
CA LEU A 121 10.17 8.20 4.84
C LEU A 121 10.27 7.13 3.75
N HIS A 122 10.21 5.84 4.10
CA HIS A 122 10.29 4.76 3.11
C HIS A 122 8.92 4.43 2.46
N ASN A 123 7.82 4.98 2.98
CA ASN A 123 6.44 4.79 2.46
C ASN A 123 6.00 3.32 2.23
N LEU A 124 6.65 2.35 2.88
CA LEU A 124 6.35 0.92 2.73
C LEU A 124 5.09 0.54 3.51
N HIS A 125 4.11 -0.08 2.84
CA HIS A 125 2.87 -0.52 3.46
C HIS A 125 2.29 -1.75 2.76
N PHE A 126 1.43 -2.50 3.46
CA PHE A 126 0.75 -3.64 2.86
C PHE A 126 -0.35 -3.19 1.91
N ILE A 127 -0.26 -3.62 0.66
CA ILE A 127 -1.29 -3.43 -0.35
C ILE A 127 -1.85 -4.79 -0.75
N LYS A 128 -3.17 -4.86 -0.92
CA LYS A 128 -3.82 -6.03 -1.50
C LYS A 128 -3.62 -6.02 -3.01
N GLN A 129 -2.78 -6.92 -3.51
CA GLN A 129 -2.63 -7.14 -4.96
C GLN A 129 -3.98 -7.52 -5.57
N LYS A 130 -4.32 -6.91 -6.70
CA LYS A 130 -5.47 -7.29 -7.51
C LYS A 130 -4.95 -8.15 -8.67
N PRO A 131 -5.49 -9.36 -8.88
CA PRO A 131 -5.09 -10.17 -10.02
C PRO A 131 -5.45 -9.42 -11.30
N LYS A 132 -4.50 -9.41 -12.24
CA LYS A 132 -4.68 -8.86 -13.58
C LYS A 132 -4.15 -9.89 -14.57
N GLU A 133 -4.88 -10.08 -15.66
CA GLU A 133 -4.49 -11.07 -16.67
C GLU A 133 -3.14 -10.71 -17.27
N LYS A 134 -2.24 -11.70 -17.37
CA LYS A 134 -0.89 -11.51 -17.90
C LYS A 134 -0.90 -10.85 -19.29
N LYS A 135 -1.80 -11.30 -20.19
CA LYS A 135 -1.97 -10.69 -21.51
C LYS A 135 -2.33 -9.21 -21.46
N ARG A 136 -3.13 -8.78 -20.47
CA ARG A 136 -3.47 -7.36 -20.27
C ARG A 136 -2.27 -6.57 -19.74
N MET A 137 -1.47 -7.16 -18.86
CA MET A 137 -0.22 -6.54 -18.42
C MET A 137 0.79 -6.37 -19.55
N GLU A 138 0.93 -7.40 -20.41
CA GLU A 138 1.84 -7.38 -21.56
C GLU A 138 1.38 -6.44 -22.67
N ALA A 139 0.06 -6.27 -22.85
CA ALA A 139 -0.50 -5.31 -23.81
C ALA A 139 -0.34 -3.84 -23.36
N GLU A 140 -0.08 -3.59 -22.08
CA GLU A 140 0.14 -2.25 -21.50
C GLU A 140 1.62 -1.85 -21.55
N ASP A 141 2.29 -2.08 -22.68
CA ASP A 141 3.59 -1.50 -22.94
C ASP A 141 3.45 0.02 -23.04
N ILE A 142 4.05 0.73 -22.08
CA ILE A 142 4.03 2.19 -21.98
C ILE A 142 4.52 2.83 -23.28
N SER A 143 5.55 2.27 -23.92
CA SER A 143 6.11 2.81 -25.16
C SER A 143 5.13 2.67 -26.32
N TYR A 144 4.52 1.49 -26.44
CA TYR A 144 3.50 1.21 -27.44
C TYR A 144 2.28 2.12 -27.27
N LEU A 145 1.74 2.23 -26.05
CA LEU A 145 0.60 3.09 -25.72
C LEU A 145 0.92 4.55 -26.02
N THR A 146 2.09 5.04 -25.61
CA THR A 146 2.53 6.42 -25.87
C THR A 146 2.55 6.71 -27.37
N THR A 147 3.15 5.81 -28.15
CA THR A 147 3.23 5.94 -29.62
C THR A 147 1.83 5.93 -30.26
N TRP A 148 0.94 5.05 -29.78
CA TRP A 148 -0.43 4.97 -30.28
C TRP A 148 -1.22 6.26 -30.02
N TYR A 149 -1.19 6.78 -28.79
CA TYR A 149 -1.89 8.02 -28.44
C TYR A 149 -1.32 9.25 -29.18
N GLN A 150 0.00 9.31 -29.40
CA GLN A 150 0.61 10.36 -30.21
C GLN A 150 0.07 10.35 -31.65
N ARG A 151 0.00 9.18 -32.28
CA ARG A 151 -0.56 9.03 -33.63
C ARG A 151 -2.05 9.34 -33.68
N LEU A 152 -2.81 8.93 -32.66
CA LEU A 152 -4.22 9.27 -32.53
C LEU A 152 -4.43 10.78 -32.46
N ASN A 153 -3.65 11.49 -31.65
CA ASN A 153 -3.74 12.95 -31.55
C ASN A 153 -3.42 13.63 -32.88
N GLN A 154 -2.36 13.20 -33.58
CA GLN A 154 -2.04 13.71 -34.91
C GLN A 154 -3.20 13.50 -35.91
N TYR A 155 -3.84 12.33 -35.86
CA TYR A 155 -5.00 12.03 -36.70
C TYR A 155 -6.21 12.90 -36.36
N ILE A 156 -6.51 13.09 -35.08
CA ILE A 156 -7.60 13.96 -34.61
C ILE A 156 -7.38 15.40 -35.09
N GLU A 157 -6.16 15.92 -34.93
CA GLU A 157 -5.80 17.29 -35.32
C GLU A 157 -5.87 17.48 -36.84
N SER A 158 -5.25 16.58 -37.61
CA SER A 158 -5.20 16.67 -39.08
C SER A 158 -6.59 16.56 -39.73
N ASN A 159 -7.49 15.77 -39.16
CA ASN A 159 -8.86 15.60 -39.67
C ASN A 159 -9.85 16.56 -39.00
N GLN A 160 -9.40 17.43 -38.10
CA GLN A 160 -10.24 18.39 -37.37
C GLN A 160 -11.44 17.72 -36.67
N LEU A 161 -11.23 16.53 -36.12
CA LEU A 161 -12.28 15.79 -35.41
C LEU A 161 -12.63 16.54 -34.13
N ARG A 162 -13.92 16.79 -33.91
CA ARG A 162 -14.39 17.41 -32.67
C ARG A 162 -14.65 16.33 -31.63
N PRO A 163 -14.66 16.67 -30.33
CA PRO A 163 -14.99 15.73 -29.27
C PRO A 163 -16.34 15.00 -29.47
N ARG A 164 -17.33 15.68 -30.07
CA ARG A 164 -18.64 15.09 -30.41
C ARG A 164 -18.59 13.99 -31.48
N ASP A 165 -17.50 13.91 -32.24
CA ASP A 165 -17.30 12.97 -33.33
C ASP A 165 -16.47 11.75 -32.84
N ILE A 166 -16.06 11.73 -31.57
CA ILE A 166 -15.25 10.66 -30.95
C ILE A 166 -16.10 9.96 -29.89
N TYR A 167 -16.32 8.66 -30.07
CA TYR A 167 -17.18 7.86 -29.21
C TYR A 167 -16.39 6.73 -28.56
N ASN A 168 -16.62 6.52 -27.26
CA ASN A 168 -16.23 5.30 -26.58
C ASN A 168 -17.49 4.45 -26.34
N PHE A 169 -17.38 3.16 -26.64
CA PHE A 169 -18.46 2.20 -26.52
C PHE A 169 -17.94 1.00 -25.71
N ASP A 170 -18.75 0.51 -24.79
CA ASP A 170 -18.43 -0.71 -24.05
C ASP A 170 -19.69 -1.54 -23.77
N GLU A 171 -19.48 -2.84 -23.56
CA GLU A 171 -20.52 -3.80 -23.22
C GLU A 171 -20.38 -4.24 -21.77
N THR A 172 -21.49 -4.27 -21.05
CA THR A 172 -21.54 -4.75 -19.68
C THR A 172 -22.52 -5.90 -19.54
N GLY A 173 -22.04 -7.03 -19.00
CA GLY A 173 -22.84 -8.22 -18.79
C GLY A 173 -23.50 -8.23 -17.41
N PHE A 174 -24.83 -8.33 -17.38
CA PHE A 174 -25.61 -8.59 -16.18
C PHE A 174 -26.05 -10.06 -16.17
N GLN A 175 -25.85 -10.74 -15.04
CA GLN A 175 -26.33 -12.10 -14.84
C GLN A 175 -27.51 -12.08 -13.86
N ILE A 176 -28.71 -12.35 -14.36
CA ILE A 176 -29.89 -12.49 -13.51
C ILE A 176 -29.78 -13.81 -12.73
N GLY A 177 -30.02 -13.76 -11.42
CA GLY A 177 -30.01 -14.96 -10.55
C GLY A 177 -28.64 -15.32 -9.95
N GLN A 178 -27.60 -14.54 -10.21
CA GLN A 178 -26.28 -14.67 -9.57
C GLN A 178 -26.13 -13.63 -8.45
N GLY A 179 -26.41 -14.03 -7.20
CA GLY A 179 -26.18 -13.18 -6.03
C GLY A 179 -24.70 -13.14 -5.64
N LYS A 180 -24.16 -11.95 -5.39
CA LYS A 180 -22.84 -11.81 -4.75
C LYS A 180 -23.00 -11.87 -3.22
N PRO A 181 -22.00 -12.39 -2.48
CA PRO A 181 -22.02 -12.33 -1.02
C PRO A 181 -22.16 -10.88 -0.55
N GLN A 182 -23.17 -10.61 0.28
CA GLN A 182 -23.41 -9.30 0.87
C GLN A 182 -23.38 -9.39 2.39
N LYS A 183 -22.97 -8.30 3.04
CA LYS A 183 -23.09 -8.17 4.49
C LYS A 183 -24.56 -7.93 4.81
N VAL A 184 -25.18 -8.87 5.51
CA VAL A 184 -26.57 -8.78 5.98
C VAL A 184 -26.61 -8.74 7.49
N VAL A 185 -27.58 -8.02 8.06
CA VAL A 185 -27.84 -8.03 9.51
C VAL A 185 -28.75 -9.21 9.81
N SER A 186 -28.32 -10.13 10.68
CA SER A 186 -29.11 -11.30 11.03
C SER A 186 -28.82 -11.80 12.44
N LYS A 187 -29.82 -12.44 13.04
CA LYS A 187 -29.69 -13.20 14.29
C LYS A 187 -29.14 -14.62 14.06
N SER A 188 -29.15 -15.10 12.81
CA SER A 188 -28.62 -16.42 12.44
C SER A 188 -27.10 -16.37 12.28
N GLN A 189 -26.39 -17.39 12.77
CA GLN A 189 -24.95 -17.54 12.58
C GLN A 189 -24.55 -17.86 11.14
N THR A 190 -25.46 -18.49 10.38
CA THR A 190 -25.26 -18.83 8.97
C THR A 190 -26.50 -18.46 8.18
N LEU A 191 -26.28 -17.74 7.08
CA LEU A 191 -27.31 -17.42 6.10
C LEU A 191 -26.78 -17.76 4.71
N TYR A 192 -27.62 -18.41 3.93
CA TYR A 192 -27.34 -18.72 2.53
C TYR A 192 -28.20 -17.79 1.66
N SER A 193 -27.56 -17.10 0.72
CA SER A 193 -28.31 -16.51 -0.39
C SER A 193 -28.65 -17.65 -1.35
N PRO A 194 -29.93 -17.88 -1.69
CA PRO A 194 -30.28 -18.82 -2.74
C PRO A 194 -29.62 -18.34 -4.04
N ASN A 195 -28.58 -19.07 -4.44
CA ASN A 195 -27.85 -18.89 -5.67
C ASN A 195 -27.97 -20.21 -6.44
N GLY A 196 -28.52 -20.16 -7.64
CA GLY A 196 -28.75 -21.36 -8.46
C GLY A 196 -30.08 -21.32 -9.20
N GLY A 197 -29.98 -21.34 -10.53
CA GLY A 197 -31.07 -21.28 -11.51
C GLY A 197 -30.47 -21.09 -12.90
N ILE A 198 -31.27 -21.16 -13.98
CA ILE A 198 -30.81 -20.76 -15.32
C ILE A 198 -30.51 -19.26 -15.25
N ALA A 199 -29.23 -18.89 -15.22
CA ALA A 199 -28.82 -17.50 -15.25
C ALA A 199 -29.06 -16.95 -16.67
N GLU A 200 -29.97 -16.01 -16.80
CA GLU A 200 -30.16 -15.27 -18.06
C GLU A 200 -29.20 -14.08 -18.08
N GLY A 201 -28.39 -14.01 -19.13
CA GLY A 201 -27.53 -12.87 -19.40
C GLY A 201 -28.33 -11.75 -20.06
N ILE A 202 -28.18 -10.54 -19.53
CA ILE A 202 -28.56 -9.31 -20.23
C ILE A 202 -27.26 -8.57 -20.53
N THR A 203 -27.07 -8.17 -21.78
CA THR A 203 -25.95 -7.30 -22.16
C THR A 203 -26.46 -5.88 -22.24
N GLY A 204 -25.92 -5.00 -21.39
CA GLY A 204 -26.06 -3.57 -21.52
C GLY A 204 -25.01 -3.03 -22.47
N ILE A 205 -25.44 -2.14 -23.35
CA ILE A 205 -24.60 -1.40 -24.29
C ILE A 205 -24.61 0.06 -23.85
N GLU A 206 -23.43 0.61 -23.60
CA GLU A 206 -23.24 2.00 -23.21
C GLU A 206 -22.30 2.71 -24.18
N CYS A 207 -22.65 3.94 -24.56
CA CYS A 207 -21.87 4.75 -25.48
C CYS A 207 -21.85 6.21 -25.01
N ILE A 208 -20.65 6.79 -24.96
CA ILE A 208 -20.41 8.15 -24.53
C ILE A 208 -19.48 8.83 -25.54
N ALA A 209 -19.84 10.03 -25.97
CA ALA A 209 -18.98 10.87 -26.78
C ALA A 209 -18.00 11.67 -25.93
N ALA A 210 -16.87 12.09 -26.51
CA ALA A 210 -15.84 12.83 -25.76
C ALA A 210 -16.28 14.25 -25.33
N ASP A 211 -17.36 14.79 -25.89
CA ASP A 211 -18.01 16.03 -25.43
C ASP A 211 -18.98 15.82 -24.25
N GLY A 212 -19.17 14.58 -23.81
CA GLY A 212 -20.06 14.22 -22.71
C GLY A 212 -21.49 13.88 -23.13
N TRP A 213 -21.82 13.85 -24.44
CA TRP A 213 -23.08 13.26 -24.90
C TRP A 213 -23.14 11.78 -24.53
N LYS A 214 -24.32 11.33 -24.10
CA LYS A 214 -24.55 9.95 -23.64
C LYS A 214 -25.70 9.37 -24.43
N MET A 215 -25.47 8.19 -25.01
CA MET A 215 -26.53 7.39 -25.59
C MET A 215 -27.43 6.85 -24.47
N ALA A 216 -28.74 6.76 -24.70
CA ALA A 216 -29.59 5.97 -23.82
C ALA A 216 -29.08 4.51 -23.81
N PRO A 217 -28.96 3.86 -22.64
CA PRO A 217 -28.42 2.51 -22.57
C PRO A 217 -29.34 1.53 -23.33
N TRP A 218 -28.74 0.65 -24.10
CA TRP A 218 -29.47 -0.39 -24.84
C TRP A 218 -29.27 -1.72 -24.14
N PHE A 219 -30.34 -2.50 -24.00
CA PHE A 219 -30.27 -3.80 -23.35
C PHE A 219 -30.62 -4.89 -24.36
N LEU A 220 -29.66 -5.77 -24.59
CA LEU A 220 -29.86 -7.01 -25.32
C LEU A 220 -30.24 -8.09 -24.31
N VAL A 221 -31.47 -8.56 -24.43
CA VAL A 221 -31.99 -9.70 -23.66
C VAL A 221 -31.89 -10.98 -24.49
N ARG A 222 -31.94 -12.13 -23.82
CA ARG A 222 -31.94 -13.43 -24.50
C ARG A 222 -33.08 -13.50 -25.52
N GLY A 223 -32.73 -13.70 -26.79
CA GLY A 223 -33.70 -13.89 -27.86
C GLY A 223 -34.49 -15.19 -27.66
N LYS A 224 -35.81 -15.14 -27.84
CA LYS A 224 -36.68 -16.33 -27.87
C LYS A 224 -36.76 -16.96 -29.26
N PHE A 225 -36.58 -16.16 -30.31
CA PHE A 225 -36.67 -16.58 -31.70
C PHE A 225 -35.49 -16.01 -32.49
N HIS A 226 -34.96 -16.81 -33.40
CA HIS A 226 -33.93 -16.39 -34.33
C HIS A 226 -34.59 -15.93 -35.63
N MET A 227 -34.34 -14.68 -36.04
CA MET A 227 -34.89 -14.16 -37.29
C MET A 227 -33.89 -14.37 -38.42
N GLU A 228 -34.07 -15.43 -39.21
CA GLU A 228 -33.19 -15.77 -40.36
C GLU A 228 -33.08 -14.64 -41.40
N ASN A 229 -34.05 -13.73 -41.46
CA ASN A 229 -34.05 -12.59 -42.39
C ASN A 229 -32.96 -11.55 -42.12
N TRP A 230 -32.22 -11.64 -41.01
CA TRP A 230 -31.07 -10.76 -40.73
C TRP A 230 -29.79 -11.13 -41.46
N TYR A 231 -29.74 -12.31 -42.10
CA TYR A 231 -28.56 -12.81 -42.82
C TYR A 231 -28.66 -12.64 -44.35
N LYS A 232 -29.66 -11.91 -44.84
CA LYS A 232 -29.90 -11.68 -46.26
C LYS A 232 -29.47 -10.28 -46.69
#